data_AF-A0A531M6G6-F1
#
_entry.id   AF-A0A531M6G6-F1
#
_cell.length_a   1.000
_cell.length_b   1.000
_cell.length_c   1.000
_cell.angle_alpha   90.00
_cell.angle_beta   90.00
_cell.angle_gamma   90.00
#
_symmetry.space_group_name_H-M   'P 1'
#
loop_
_entity.id
_entity.type
_entity.pdbx_description
1 polymer ?
#
loop_
_entity_poly.entity_id
_entity_poly.type
_entity_poly.pdbx_seq_one_letter_code
_entity_poly.pdbx_strand_id
1 'polypeptide(L)' 'GEAHIARSANISGESDDDFEKFFFIRSNPKGIIYERWRHMHGCARFFNAVRDTVTDKFVMTYKAGEPKPSKLPGVAK' A
#
# COMPACT_ATOMS: atom_id res chain seq x y z
N GLY A 1 3.86 0.56 -5.38
CA GLY A 1 4.43 1.10 -4.13
C GLY A 1 3.51 0.78 -2.96
N GLU A 2 4.01 0.83 -1.73
CA GLU A 2 3.26 0.46 -0.50
C GLU A 2 1.93 1.24 -0.36
N ALA A 3 0.85 0.52 -0.05
CA ALA A 3 -0.44 1.11 0.28
C ALA A 3 -0.49 1.60 1.73
N HIS A 4 -1.50 2.40 2.10
CA HIS A 4 -1.75 2.83 3.48
C HIS A 4 -0.70 3.71 4.15
N ILE A 5 0.28 4.23 3.40
CA ILE A 5 1.10 5.35 3.85
C ILE A 5 0.34 6.66 3.58
N ALA A 6 -0.07 7.33 4.66
CA ALA A 6 -0.76 8.61 4.64
C ALA A 6 0.24 9.74 4.90
N ARG A 7 0.05 10.88 4.24
CA ARG A 7 0.77 12.11 4.57
C ARG A 7 0.19 12.70 5.85
N SER A 8 1.05 13.10 6.76
CA SER A 8 0.65 13.80 7.98
C SER A 8 -0.05 15.12 7.69
N ALA A 9 -1.08 15.42 8.49
CA ALA A 9 -1.82 16.67 8.40
C ALA A 9 -1.02 17.86 8.94
N ASN A 10 0.00 17.62 9.77
CA ASN A 10 0.90 18.64 10.31
C ASN A 10 2.36 18.27 10.04
N ILE A 11 2.74 18.22 8.76
CA ILE A 11 4.09 17.81 8.35
C ILE A 11 5.19 18.71 8.91
N SER A 12 4.90 20.00 9.13
CA SER A 12 5.87 20.98 9.69
C SER A 12 6.18 20.76 11.16
N GLY A 13 5.36 19.98 11.88
CA GLY A 13 5.57 19.65 13.28
C GLY A 13 6.21 18.29 13.50
N GLU A 14 6.53 17.54 12.43
CA GLU A 14 7.18 16.24 12.55
C GLU A 14 8.66 16.39 12.89
N SER A 15 9.21 15.40 13.59
CA SER A 15 10.65 15.29 13.77
C SER A 15 11.32 14.96 12.45
N ASP A 16 12.61 15.29 12.29
CA ASP A 16 13.38 14.92 11.10
C ASP A 16 13.36 13.39 10.86
N ASP A 17 13.48 12.59 11.93
CA ASP A 17 13.42 11.12 11.86
C ASP A 17 12.08 10.60 11.33
N ASP A 18 10.96 11.21 11.76
CA ASP A 18 9.63 10.80 11.31
C ASP A 18 9.34 11.27 9.88
N PHE A 19 9.82 12.47 9.53
CA PHE A 19 9.78 12.96 8.18
C PHE A 19 10.61 12.07 7.24
N GLU A 20 11.82 11.66 7.62
CA GLU A 20 12.68 10.74 6.86
C GLU A 20 11.95 9.42 6.60
N LYS A 21 11.37 8.81 7.65
CA LYS A 21 10.57 7.58 7.52
C LYS A 21 9.42 7.75 6.53
N PHE A 22 8.67 8.86 6.63
CA PHE A 22 7.58 9.14 5.71
C PHE A 22 8.07 9.38 4.27
N PHE A 23 9.18 10.08 4.09
CA PHE A 23 9.62 10.51 2.76
C PHE A 23 10.35 9.40 2.01
N PHE A 24 11.20 8.63 2.68
CA PHE A 24 12.11 7.68 2.04
C PHE A 24 11.80 6.20 2.32
N ILE A 25 11.21 5.87 3.48
CA ILE A 25 11.13 4.48 3.92
C ILE A 25 9.81 3.83 3.53
N ARG A 26 9.87 2.67 2.87
CA ARG A 26 8.71 1.85 2.51
C ARG A 26 8.99 0.39 2.86
N SER A 27 7.96 -0.36 3.21
CA SER A 27 8.11 -1.81 3.36
C SER A 27 8.37 -2.47 2.00
N ASN A 28 9.25 -3.46 2.01
CA ASN A 28 9.58 -4.28 0.85
C ASN A 28 9.57 -5.78 1.21
N PRO A 29 8.41 -6.34 1.63
CA PRO A 29 8.33 -7.74 2.01
C PRO A 29 8.47 -8.68 0.81
N LYS A 30 9.18 -9.78 1.01
CA LYS A 30 9.11 -10.96 0.14
C LYS A 30 7.88 -11.78 0.54
N GLY A 31 6.91 -11.90 -0.35
CA GLY A 31 5.60 -12.52 -0.08
C GLY A 31 4.46 -11.51 -0.17
N ILE A 32 3.46 -11.62 0.71
CA ILE A 32 2.27 -10.76 0.65
C ILE A 32 2.62 -9.28 0.89
N ILE A 33 2.27 -8.43 -0.08
CA ILE A 33 2.34 -6.97 0.02
C ILE A 33 0.97 -6.33 -0.21
N TYR A 34 0.75 -5.20 0.45
CA TYR A 34 -0.38 -4.31 0.20
C TYR A 34 0.15 -3.11 -0.57
N GLU A 35 -0.27 -2.96 -1.81
CA GLU A 35 0.31 -2.00 -2.74
C GLU A 35 -0.76 -1.17 -3.45
N ARG A 36 -0.37 0.02 -3.91
CA ARG A 36 -1.23 0.96 -4.61
C ARG A 36 -0.93 0.95 -6.10
N TRP A 37 -1.99 0.92 -6.89
CA TRP A 37 -1.96 0.93 -8.35
C TRP A 37 -2.78 2.10 -8.89
N ARG A 38 -2.42 2.57 -10.09
CA ARG A 38 -3.18 3.57 -10.84
C ARG A 38 -3.49 3.03 -12.22
N HIS A 39 -4.76 3.08 -12.60
CA HIS A 39 -5.18 2.66 -13.95
C HIS A 39 -4.86 3.76 -14.97
N MET A 40 -3.57 3.97 -15.26
CA MET A 40 -3.07 5.10 -16.05
C MET A 40 -3.64 5.14 -17.46
N HIS A 41 -3.80 4.00 -18.10
CA HIS A 41 -4.32 3.88 -19.47
C HIS A 41 -5.85 3.70 -19.53
N GLY A 42 -6.55 4.09 -18.48
CA GLY A 42 -8.01 3.99 -18.40
C GLY A 42 -8.59 5.10 -17.55
N CYS A 43 -9.24 4.75 -16.44
CA CYS A 43 -9.97 5.71 -15.62
C CYS A 43 -9.09 6.65 -14.78
N ALA A 44 -7.76 6.50 -14.81
CA ALA A 44 -6.78 7.27 -14.06
C ALA A 44 -6.94 7.25 -12.52
N ARG A 45 -7.84 6.42 -11.99
CA ARG A 45 -8.11 6.26 -10.56
C ARG A 45 -7.05 5.39 -9.89
N PHE A 46 -6.80 5.70 -8.63
CA PHE A 46 -6.02 4.84 -7.74
C PHE A 46 -6.91 3.76 -7.11
N PHE A 47 -6.32 2.60 -6.87
CA PHE A 47 -6.89 1.52 -6.08
C PHE A 47 -5.77 0.79 -5.34
N ASN A 48 -6.14 -0.05 -4.37
CA ASN A 48 -5.19 -0.87 -3.65
C ASN A 48 -5.34 -2.34 -4.04
N ALA A 49 -4.25 -3.08 -3.91
CA ALA A 49 -4.19 -4.51 -4.18
C ALA A 49 -3.41 -5.25 -3.10
N VAL A 50 -3.72 -6.53 -2.95
CA VAL A 50 -2.90 -7.48 -2.21
C VAL A 50 -2.29 -8.43 -3.22
N ARG A 51 -0.97 -8.46 -3.31
CA ARG A 51 -0.22 -9.31 -4.23
C ARG A 51 0.85 -10.09 -3.48
N ASP A 52 1.12 -11.30 -3.92
CA ASP A 52 2.33 -12.01 -3.52
C ASP A 52 3.51 -11.59 -4.41
N THR A 53 4.53 -10.97 -3.82
CA THR A 53 5.71 -10.47 -4.54
C THR A 53 6.65 -11.56 -5.03
N VAL A 54 6.45 -12.82 -4.64
CA VAL A 54 7.21 -13.97 -5.13
C VAL A 54 6.57 -14.56 -6.39
N THR A 55 5.25 -14.65 -6.42
CA THR A 55 4.50 -15.32 -7.50
C THR A 55 3.79 -14.36 -8.46
N ASP A 56 3.78 -13.07 -8.15
CA ASP A 56 3.01 -12.01 -8.82
C ASP A 56 1.49 -12.22 -8.81
N LYS A 57 0.99 -13.18 -8.05
CA LYS A 57 -0.44 -13.45 -7.96
C LYS A 57 -1.15 -12.36 -7.16
N PHE A 58 -2.15 -11.74 -7.79
CA PHE A 58 -3.12 -10.89 -7.09
C PHE A 58 -4.07 -11.76 -6.26
N VAL A 59 -4.13 -11.48 -4.97
CA VAL A 59 -5.04 -12.13 -4.02
C VAL A 59 -6.38 -11.40 -4.00
N MET A 60 -6.35 -10.06 -3.95
CA MET A 60 -7.55 -9.23 -4.01
C MET A 60 -7.24 -7.78 -4.43
N THR A 61 -8.27 -7.06 -4.85
CA THR A 61 -8.25 -5.61 -5.05
C THR A 61 -9.37 -4.95 -4.25
N TYR A 62 -9.19 -3.67 -3.88
CA TYR A 62 -10.14 -2.90 -3.09
C TYR A 62 -9.95 -1.41 -3.35
N LYS A 63 -10.95 -0.59 -3.01
CA LYS A 63 -10.96 0.82 -3.42
C LYS A 63 -9.91 1.62 -2.63
N ALA A 64 -9.41 2.70 -3.24
CA ALA A 64 -8.61 3.66 -2.49
C ALA A 64 -9.45 4.27 -1.35
N GLY A 65 -8.83 4.44 -0.19
CA GLY A 65 -9.49 4.94 1.03
C GLY A 65 -10.19 3.86 1.88
N GLU A 66 -10.42 2.66 1.34
CA GLU A 66 -10.88 1.54 2.15
C GLU A 66 -9.76 1.05 3.08
N PRO A 67 -10.11 0.60 4.30
CA PRO A 67 -9.13 0.12 5.28
C PRO A 67 -8.38 -1.10 4.77
N LYS A 68 -7.17 -1.31 5.29
CA LYS A 68 -6.37 -2.50 5.01
C LYS A 68 -7.15 -3.78 5.41
N PRO A 69 -7.41 -4.72 4.47
CA PRO A 69 -8.13 -5.95 4.78
C PRO A 69 -7.43 -6.77 5.87
N SER A 70 -8.21 -7.28 6.83
CA SER A 70 -7.70 -8.11 7.95
C SER A 70 -7.73 -9.61 7.66
N LYS A 71 -8.46 -10.05 6.64
CA LYS A 71 -8.56 -11.45 6.19
C LYS A 71 -8.37 -11.50 4.68
N LEU A 72 -7.55 -12.43 4.22
CA LEU A 72 -7.26 -12.64 2.81
C LEU A 72 -7.92 -13.94 2.32
N PRO A 73 -8.57 -13.93 1.15
CA PRO A 73 -9.11 -15.15 0.56
C PRO A 73 -7.98 -16.08 0.12
N GLY A 74 -8.08 -17.37 0.47
CA GLY A 74 -7.16 -18.41 -0.03
C GLY A 74 -5.72 -18.33 0.48
N VAL A 75 -5.45 -17.52 1.51
CA VAL A 75 -4.17 -17.46 2.22
C VAL A 75 -4.45 -17.93 3.65
N ALA A 76 -3.91 -19.10 4.04
CA ALA A 76 -3.97 -19.56 5.43
C ALA A 76 -3.23 -18.56 6.33
N LYS A 77 -3.70 -18.41 7.58
CA LYS A 77 -3.11 -17.48 8.56
C LYS A 77 -1.62 -17.71 8.79
#